data_AF-A0A3A8ZRD2-F1
#
_entry.id   AF-A0A3A8ZRD2-F1
#
_cell.length_a   1.000
_cell.length_b   1.000
_cell.length_c   1.000
_cell.angle_alpha   90.00
_cell.angle_beta   90.00
_cell.angle_gamma   90.00
#
_symmetry.space_group_name_H-M   'P 1'
#
loop_
_entity.id
_entity.type
_entity.pdbx_description
1 polymer ?
#
loop_
_entity_poly.entity_id
_entity_poly.type
_entity_poly.pdbx_seq_one_letter_code
_entity_poly.pdbx_strand_id
1 'polypeptide(L)'
;MGTLEWIKIIIGSAFLICGVVIFFTELFGVFHFQYVLNRMHAAAMGDTLGITSCLIGLMIFSGFNYTTLKILLIICFLWFASPVSSHVLARLEATTNENLSERCEIYEDLDVLEQELAGRNMTKDVKEDRL
;
A
#
# COMPACT_ATOMS: atom_id res chain seq x y z
N MET A 1 -16.49 -38.82 -6.21
CA MET A 1 -16.83 -37.38 -6.23
C MET A 1 -16.61 -36.80 -4.84
N GLY A 2 -15.36 -36.58 -4.41
CA GLY A 2 -15.16 -36.18 -3.01
C GLY A 2 -13.72 -35.92 -2.55
N THR A 3 -12.74 -35.74 -3.44
CA THR A 3 -11.38 -35.33 -3.02
C THR A 3 -11.12 -33.87 -3.35
N LEU A 4 -11.64 -33.41 -4.50
CA LEU A 4 -11.51 -32.03 -4.96
C LEU A 4 -12.29 -31.04 -4.08
N GLU A 5 -13.44 -31.45 -3.55
CA GLU A 5 -14.25 -30.61 -2.67
C GLU A 5 -13.57 -30.38 -1.31
N TRP A 6 -12.97 -31.42 -0.75
CA TRP A 6 -12.21 -31.30 0.49
C TRP A 6 -10.96 -30.42 0.32
N ILE A 7 -10.25 -30.56 -0.79
CA ILE A 7 -9.10 -29.68 -1.11
C ILE A 7 -9.54 -28.21 -1.19
N LYS A 8 -10.67 -27.92 -1.85
CA LYS A 8 -11.24 -26.57 -1.91
C LYS A 8 -11.60 -26.02 -0.54
N ILE A 9 -12.20 -26.84 0.33
CA ILE A 9 -12.57 -26.45 1.69
C ILE A 9 -11.32 -26.13 2.51
N ILE A 10 -10.29 -26.98 2.45
CA ILE A 10 -9.03 -26.79 3.18
C ILE A 10 -8.36 -25.48 2.74
N ILE A 11 -8.20 -25.28 1.43
CA ILE A 11 -7.57 -24.07 0.88
C ILE A 11 -8.40 -22.82 1.19
N GLY A 12 -9.72 -22.87 0.99
CA GLY A 12 -10.61 -21.74 1.29
C GLY A 12 -10.57 -21.36 2.78
N SER A 13 -10.57 -22.35 3.67
CA SER A 13 -10.48 -22.11 5.12
C SER A 13 -9.15 -21.48 5.53
N ALA A 14 -8.03 -21.96 4.97
CA ALA A 14 -6.71 -21.38 5.23
C ALA A 14 -6.64 -19.91 4.81
N PHE A 15 -7.27 -19.59 3.68
CA PHE A 15 -7.28 -18.24 3.14
C PHE A 15 -8.18 -17.27 3.92
N LEU A 16 -9.30 -17.77 4.47
CA LEU A 16 -10.11 -17.02 5.43
C LEU A 16 -9.38 -16.77 6.75
N ILE A 17 -8.70 -17.79 7.29
CA ILE A 17 -7.89 -17.64 8.51
C ILE A 17 -6.80 -16.59 8.28
N CYS A 18 -6.13 -16.63 7.12
CA CYS A 18 -5.16 -15.62 6.72
C CYS A 18 -5.77 -14.21 6.70
N GLY A 19 -6.96 -14.05 6.11
CA GLY A 19 -7.69 -12.78 6.09
C GLY A 19 -7.98 -12.24 7.50
N VAL A 20 -8.39 -13.11 8.44
CA VAL A 20 -8.65 -12.72 9.84
C VAL A 20 -7.36 -12.25 10.53
N VAL A 21 -6.23 -12.92 10.30
CA VAL A 21 -4.93 -12.50 10.86
C VAL A 21 -4.51 -11.13 10.31
N ILE A 22 -4.77 -10.87 9.03
CA ILE A 22 -4.51 -9.56 8.40
C ILE A 22 -5.37 -8.47 9.06
N PHE A 23 -6.67 -8.71 9.27
CA PHE A 23 -7.54 -7.77 10.00
C PHE A 23 -7.08 -7.51 11.43
N PHE A 24 -6.60 -8.54 12.13
CA PHE A 24 -6.03 -8.37 13.46
C PHE A 24 -4.76 -7.51 13.43
N THR A 25 -3.91 -7.70 12.42
CA THR A 25 -2.66 -6.93 12.23
C THR A 25 -2.95 -5.48 11.88
N GLU A 26 -3.94 -5.24 11.02
CA GLU A 26 -4.44 -3.90 10.71
C GLU A 26 -4.92 -3.17 11.97
N LEU A 27 -5.81 -3.82 12.74
CA LEU A 27 -6.33 -3.25 13.98
C LEU A 27 -5.20 -2.89 14.96
N PHE A 28 -4.20 -3.77 15.07
CA PHE A 28 -3.01 -3.49 15.89
C PHE A 28 -2.16 -2.33 15.33
N GLY A 29 -1.97 -2.27 14.01
CA GLY A 29 -1.26 -1.19 13.32
C GLY A 29 -1.93 0.17 13.54
N VAL A 30 -3.26 0.22 13.56
CA VAL A 30 -4.03 1.43 13.84
C VAL A 30 -3.77 1.98 15.24
N PHE A 31 -3.60 1.11 16.24
CA PHE A 31 -3.32 1.51 17.62
C PHE A 31 -1.86 1.94 17.85
N HIS A 32 -0.92 1.47 17.02
CA HIS A 32 0.51 1.78 17.21
C HIS A 32 0.94 3.12 16.57
N PHE A 33 0.34 3.52 15.44
CA PHE A 33 0.78 4.73 14.75
C PHE A 33 0.28 6.04 15.40
N GLN A 34 1.22 6.91 15.75
CA GLN A 34 0.97 8.24 16.37
C GLN A 34 0.47 9.30 15.37
N TYR A 35 0.70 9.12 14.05
CA TYR A 35 0.24 10.05 13.00
C TYR A 35 -1.09 9.60 12.37
N VAL A 36 -2.07 10.52 12.31
CA VAL A 36 -3.44 10.24 11.84
C VAL A 36 -3.48 9.80 10.36
N LEU A 37 -2.62 10.39 9.53
CA LEU A 37 -2.56 10.09 8.08
C LEU A 37 -1.99 8.69 7.82
N ASN A 38 -0.88 8.35 8.48
CA ASN A 38 -0.28 7.03 8.39
C ASN A 38 -1.21 5.94 8.96
N ARG A 39 -1.98 6.28 10.01
CA ARG A 39 -3.01 5.40 10.58
C ARG A 39 -4.14 5.08 9.59
N MET A 40 -4.64 6.07 8.86
CA MET A 40 -5.71 5.86 7.86
C MET A 40 -5.19 5.11 6.63
N HIS A 41 -3.95 5.35 6.19
CA HIS A 41 -3.34 4.60 5.10
C HIS A 41 -3.08 3.14 5.47
N ALA A 42 -2.52 2.88 6.67
CA ALA A 42 -2.31 1.54 7.18
C ALA A 42 -3.63 0.77 7.34
N ALA A 43 -4.69 1.44 7.81
CA ALA A 43 -6.03 0.86 7.86
C ALA A 43 -6.54 0.48 6.45
N ALA A 44 -6.47 1.41 5.50
CA ALA A 44 -6.93 1.15 4.13
C ALA A 44 -6.13 0.04 3.42
N MET A 45 -4.80 -0.01 3.60
CA MET A 45 -3.94 -1.09 3.11
C MET A 45 -4.33 -2.44 3.72
N GLY A 46 -4.57 -2.49 5.03
CA GLY A 46 -5.01 -3.71 5.72
C GLY A 46 -6.39 -4.19 5.27
N ASP A 47 -7.36 -3.29 5.16
CA ASP A 47 -8.69 -3.58 4.62
C ASP A 47 -8.60 -4.15 3.20
N THR A 48 -7.84 -3.48 2.32
CA THR A 48 -7.74 -3.91 0.92
C THR A 48 -7.10 -5.29 0.77
N LEU A 49 -6.03 -5.58 1.51
CA LEU A 49 -5.36 -6.89 1.50
C LEU A 49 -6.21 -7.96 2.19
N GLY A 50 -6.85 -7.65 3.32
CA GLY A 50 -7.69 -8.56 4.07
C GLY A 50 -8.94 -8.96 3.29
N ILE A 51 -9.64 -7.98 2.70
CA ILE A 51 -10.81 -8.22 1.85
C ILE A 51 -10.41 -8.99 0.59
N THR A 52 -9.33 -8.60 -0.10
CA THR A 52 -8.84 -9.34 -1.28
C THR A 52 -8.50 -10.78 -0.91
N SER A 53 -7.90 -10.99 0.27
CA SER A 53 -7.62 -12.32 0.79
C SER A 53 -8.94 -13.08 0.92
N CYS A 54 -9.85 -12.64 1.77
CA CYS A 54 -11.15 -13.30 1.97
C CYS A 54 -11.93 -13.58 0.67
N LEU A 55 -11.90 -12.65 -0.28
CA LEU A 55 -12.56 -12.77 -1.57
C LEU A 55 -11.99 -13.89 -2.46
N ILE A 56 -10.66 -14.05 -2.52
CA ILE A 56 -10.04 -15.18 -3.24
C ILE A 56 -10.39 -16.51 -2.57
N GLY A 57 -10.42 -16.56 -1.23
CA GLY A 57 -10.87 -17.74 -0.48
C GLY A 57 -12.31 -18.13 -0.83
N LEU A 58 -13.20 -17.14 -0.93
CA LEU A 58 -14.59 -17.33 -1.34
C LEU A 58 -14.72 -17.74 -2.81
N MET A 59 -13.86 -17.23 -3.69
CA MET A 59 -13.82 -17.61 -5.11
C MET A 59 -13.49 -19.10 -5.28
N ILE A 60 -12.57 -19.63 -4.47
CA ILE A 60 -12.20 -21.04 -4.46
C ILE A 60 -13.36 -21.92 -3.96
N PHE A 61 -14.14 -21.42 -3.00
CA PHE A 61 -15.33 -22.10 -2.48
C PHE A 61 -16.50 -22.10 -3.49
N SER A 62 -16.76 -20.95 -4.14
CA SER A 62 -17.90 -20.76 -5.05
C SER A 62 -17.68 -21.37 -6.45
N GLY A 63 -16.43 -21.60 -6.88
CA GLY A 63 -16.11 -22.21 -8.18
C GLY A 63 -16.32 -21.28 -9.38
N PHE A 64 -16.34 -21.85 -10.60
CA PHE A 64 -16.44 -21.09 -11.86
C PHE A 64 -17.90 -20.69 -12.14
N ASN A 65 -18.37 -19.65 -11.45
CA ASN A 65 -19.71 -19.08 -11.58
C ASN A 65 -19.65 -17.57 -11.83
N TYR A 66 -20.79 -16.95 -12.17
CA TYR A 66 -20.93 -15.49 -12.30
C TYR A 66 -20.45 -14.72 -11.04
N THR A 67 -20.50 -15.35 -9.88
CA THR A 67 -19.97 -14.83 -8.61
C THR A 67 -18.47 -14.52 -8.70
N THR A 68 -17.68 -15.43 -9.28
CA THR A 68 -16.23 -15.27 -9.45
C THR A 68 -15.88 -14.09 -10.34
N LEU A 69 -16.66 -13.87 -11.40
CA LEU A 69 -16.49 -12.71 -12.29
C LEU A 69 -16.72 -11.39 -11.54
N LYS A 70 -17.77 -11.31 -10.70
CA LYS A 70 -18.04 -10.13 -9.87
C LYS A 70 -16.90 -9.86 -8.88
N ILE A 71 -16.39 -10.91 -8.21
CA ILE A 71 -15.29 -10.80 -7.26
C ILE A 71 -14.01 -10.31 -7.94
N LEU A 72 -13.68 -10.83 -9.11
CA LEU A 72 -12.51 -10.40 -9.87
C LEU A 72 -12.58 -8.91 -10.23
N LEU A 73 -13.77 -8.42 -10.59
CA LEU A 73 -14.02 -7.01 -10.89
C LEU A 73 -13.76 -6.11 -9.66
N ILE A 74 -14.16 -6.56 -8.47
CA ILE A 74 -13.89 -5.87 -7.19
C ILE A 74 -12.38 -5.81 -6.93
N ILE A 75 -11.66 -6.91 -7.10
CA ILE A 75 -10.20 -6.97 -6.88
C ILE A 75 -9.48 -6.02 -7.85
N CYS A 76 -9.87 -6.04 -9.13
CA CYS A 76 -9.29 -5.16 -10.13
C CYS A 76 -9.51 -3.68 -9.77
N PHE A 77 -10.73 -3.31 -9.36
CA PHE A 77 -11.04 -1.96 -8.91
C PHE A 77 -10.21 -1.55 -7.68
N LEU A 78 -10.00 -2.47 -6.75
CA LEU A 78 -9.20 -2.24 -5.55
C LEU A 78 -7.72 -2.03 -5.87
N TRP A 79 -7.20 -2.71 -6.88
CA TRP A 79 -5.86 -2.48 -7.40
C TRP A 79 -5.69 -1.09 -8.00
N PHE A 80 -6.70 -0.56 -8.69
CA PHE A 80 -6.70 0.84 -9.11
C PHE A 80 -6.85 1.83 -7.96
N ALA A 81 -7.49 1.42 -6.86
CA ALA A 81 -7.54 2.25 -5.65
C ALA A 81 -6.15 2.43 -5.02
N SER A 82 -5.27 1.43 -5.05
CA SER A 82 -3.91 1.50 -4.47
C SER A 82 -3.03 2.66 -5.00
N PRO A 83 -2.84 2.88 -6.32
CA PRO A 83 -2.09 4.02 -6.83
C PRO A 83 -2.80 5.35 -6.57
N VAL A 84 -4.14 5.40 -6.60
CA VAL A 84 -4.92 6.60 -6.29
C VAL A 84 -4.74 7.02 -4.83
N SER A 85 -4.86 6.07 -3.90
CA SER A 85 -4.61 6.29 -2.48
C SER A 85 -3.18 6.76 -2.22
N SER A 86 -2.20 6.19 -2.91
CA SER A 86 -0.79 6.60 -2.79
C SER A 86 -0.55 8.04 -3.26
N HIS A 87 -1.15 8.44 -4.38
CA HIS A 87 -1.03 9.80 -4.91
C HIS A 87 -1.72 10.84 -4.02
N VAL A 88 -2.90 10.52 -3.50
CA VAL A 88 -3.65 11.41 -2.59
C VAL A 88 -2.94 11.50 -1.23
N LEU A 89 -2.33 10.41 -0.75
CA LEU A 89 -1.52 10.39 0.46
C LEU A 89 -0.31 11.31 0.34
N ALA A 90 0.43 11.23 -0.76
CA ALA A 90 1.57 12.12 -1.03
C ALA A 90 1.17 13.60 -1.02
N ARG A 91 0.01 13.94 -1.61
CA ARG A 91 -0.51 15.32 -1.58
C ARG A 91 -0.98 15.76 -0.19
N LEU A 92 -1.58 14.86 0.59
CA LEU A 92 -2.02 15.14 1.96
C LEU A 92 -0.84 15.36 2.90
N GLU A 93 0.24 14.60 2.77
CA GLU A 93 1.48 14.80 3.53
C GLU A 93 2.08 16.18 3.25
N ALA A 94 2.16 16.57 1.98
CA ALA A 94 2.60 17.91 1.57
C ALA A 94 1.73 19.05 2.16
N THR A 95 0.42 18.82 2.32
CA THR A 95 -0.52 19.88 2.75
C THR A 95 -0.76 19.94 4.26
N THR A 96 -0.48 18.87 5.03
CA THR A 96 -0.96 18.74 6.42
C THR A 96 0.02 19.24 7.49
N ASN A 97 1.29 19.59 7.21
CA ASN A 97 2.20 19.94 8.32
C ASN A 97 3.22 21.08 8.04
N GLU A 98 3.14 22.08 8.93
CA GLU A 98 3.88 23.35 9.03
C GLU A 98 5.25 23.21 9.76
N ASN A 99 5.72 21.98 10.03
CA ASN A 99 6.98 21.64 10.74
C ASN A 99 7.61 20.35 10.17
N LEU A 100 7.82 20.30 8.84
CA LEU A 100 8.37 19.15 8.11
C LEU A 100 9.90 19.17 7.89
N SER A 101 10.65 19.94 8.69
CA SER A 101 12.03 20.33 8.35
C SER A 101 13.16 19.48 8.96
N GLU A 102 12.90 18.42 9.74
CA GLU A 102 13.98 17.78 10.52
C GLU A 102 14.47 16.41 10.01
N ARG A 103 13.83 15.72 9.06
CA ARG A 103 14.27 14.34 8.77
C ARG A 103 14.03 13.73 7.39
N CYS A 104 13.31 14.38 6.48
CA CYS A 104 13.13 13.86 5.12
C CYS A 104 13.06 15.03 4.13
N GLU A 105 14.00 15.08 3.19
CA GLU A 105 14.05 16.12 2.17
C GLU A 105 13.12 15.73 1.02
N ILE A 106 11.88 16.22 1.07
CA ILE A 106 10.94 16.15 -0.04
C ILE A 106 10.96 17.53 -0.71
N TYR A 107 11.63 17.61 -1.87
CA TYR A 107 11.59 18.78 -2.73
C TYR A 107 10.33 18.73 -3.58
N GLU A 108 9.45 19.72 -3.40
CA GLU A 108 8.18 19.82 -4.10
C GLU A 108 8.33 20.36 -5.54
N ASP A 109 9.53 20.86 -5.91
CA ASP A 109 9.80 21.50 -7.19
C ASP A 109 11.18 21.07 -7.74
N LEU A 110 11.19 20.48 -8.94
CA LEU A 110 12.38 19.90 -9.58
C LEU A 110 13.46 20.94 -9.88
N ASP A 111 13.10 22.20 -10.15
CA ASP A 111 14.04 23.26 -10.51
C ASP A 111 15.00 23.60 -9.35
N VAL A 112 14.54 23.45 -8.11
CA VAL A 112 15.33 23.76 -6.92
C VAL A 112 16.31 22.62 -6.58
N LEU A 113 15.96 21.38 -6.92
CA LEU A 113 16.82 20.19 -6.78
C LEU A 113 17.90 20.15 -7.88
N GLU A 114 17.57 20.61 -9.10
CA GLU A 114 18.55 20.81 -10.18
C GLU A 114 19.56 21.91 -9.86
N GLN A 115 19.14 23.01 -9.20
CA GLN A 115 20.07 24.06 -8.74
C GLN A 115 21.04 23.57 -7.66
N GLU A 116 20.60 22.77 -6.70
CA GLU A 116 21.49 22.19 -5.68
C GLU A 116 22.46 21.14 -6.27
N LEU A 117 22.00 20.29 -7.20
CA LEU A 117 22.85 19.35 -7.92
C LEU A 117 23.89 20.07 -8.80
N ALA A 118 23.51 21.17 -9.46
CA ALA A 118 24.43 22.00 -10.22
C ALA A 118 25.49 22.67 -9.32
N GLY A 119 25.09 23.16 -8.13
CA GLY A 119 26.01 23.71 -7.14
C GLY A 119 26.95 22.67 -6.51
N ARG A 120 26.45 21.46 -6.26
CA ARG A 120 27.27 20.34 -5.77
C ARG A 120 28.22 19.79 -6.81
N ASN A 121 27.83 19.74 -8.09
CA ASN A 121 28.74 19.37 -9.18
C ASN A 121 29.85 20.41 -9.36
N MET A 122 29.56 21.72 -9.27
CA MET A 122 30.61 22.74 -9.26
C MET A 122 31.56 22.62 -8.05
N THR A 123 31.06 22.22 -6.89
CA THR A 123 31.90 22.01 -5.68
C THR A 123 32.77 20.74 -5.80
N LYS A 124 32.31 19.72 -6.53
CA LYS A 124 33.11 18.53 -6.84
C LYS A 124 34.19 18.84 -7.88
N ASP A 125 33.87 19.55 -8.96
CA ASP A 125 34.83 19.99 -9.98
C ASP A 125 35.98 20.79 -9.36
N VAL A 126 35.65 21.81 -8.54
CA VAL A 126 36.65 22.66 -7.85
C VAL A 126 37.55 21.88 -6.88
N LYS A 127 37.07 20.74 -6.35
CA LYS A 127 37.82 19.89 -5.42
C LYS A 127 38.64 18.82 -6.14
N GLU A 128 38.22 18.42 -7.34
CA GLU A 128 38.93 17.50 -8.23
C GLU A 128 40.06 18.19 -8.99
N ASP A 129 39.91 19.48 -9.36
CA ASP A 129 40.98 20.34 -9.93
C ASP A 129 42.07 20.78 -8.91
N ARG A 130 41.82 20.56 -7.61
CA ARG A 130 42.74 20.92 -6.50
C ARG A 130 43.58 19.73 -6.00
N LEU A 131 43.43 18.56 -6.61
CA LEU A 131 44.20 17.33 -6.40
C LEU A 131 45.12 17.09 -7.60
#